data_AF-A0A3S3EBI2-F1
#
_entry.id   AF-A0A3S3EBI2-F1
#
_cell.length_a   1.000
_cell.length_b   1.000
_cell.length_c   1.000
_cell.angle_alpha   90.00
_cell.angle_beta   90.00
_cell.angle_gamma   90.00
#
_symmetry.space_group_name_H-M   'P 1'
#
loop_
_entity.id
_entity.type
_entity.pdbx_description
1 polymer ?
#
loop_
_entity_poly.entity_id
_entity_poly.type
_entity_poly.pdbx_seq_one_letter_code
_entity_poly.pdbx_strand_id
1 'polypeptide(L)'
;MPTAETLLSIDLPLSSAGTPLPHVFADEGKLLVAYLINRPDPSFDGKNPRSVSAATSNQSVAILTADPYLAFQFGPPNDEAIGGHRLHELGLRPYGAFEVLNSSWIASLENANRVHSSHRPELFSDYRHFVLTFHDSTLEFIAESFSCSLHEGAILPTLMEAVGYRAPVHHVKPVRFIDRLWRRI
;
A
#
# COMPACT_ATOMS: atom_id res chain seq x y z
N MET A 1 -3.27 -11.75 -27.31
CA MET A 1 -3.22 -10.34 -26.89
C MET A 1 -2.96 -10.32 -25.40
N PRO A 2 -1.99 -9.56 -24.88
CA PRO A 2 -1.87 -9.38 -23.43
C PRO A 2 -3.18 -8.77 -22.91
N THR A 3 -3.69 -9.29 -21.81
CA THR A 3 -4.88 -8.77 -21.14
C THR A 3 -4.59 -7.37 -20.61
N ALA A 4 -5.51 -6.43 -20.79
CA ALA A 4 -5.33 -5.06 -20.29
C ALA A 4 -5.24 -5.04 -18.76
N GLU A 5 -4.47 -4.08 -18.22
CA GLU A 5 -4.42 -3.80 -16.79
C GLU A 5 -5.82 -3.44 -16.28
N THR A 6 -6.15 -3.89 -15.06
CA THR A 6 -7.38 -3.48 -14.36
C THR A 6 -7.07 -3.24 -12.89
N LEU A 7 -7.83 -2.33 -12.27
CA LEU A 7 -7.69 -2.01 -10.84
C LEU A 7 -8.78 -2.67 -10.02
N LEU A 8 -8.35 -3.33 -8.95
CA LEU A 8 -9.23 -3.89 -7.92
C LEU A 8 -8.96 -3.18 -6.60
N SER A 9 -9.95 -2.49 -6.05
CA SER A 9 -9.81 -1.89 -4.72
C SER A 9 -9.63 -2.98 -3.66
N ILE A 10 -8.70 -2.75 -2.73
CA ILE A 10 -8.44 -3.63 -1.60
C ILE A 10 -8.79 -2.93 -0.28
N ASP A 11 -9.20 -3.71 0.71
CA ASP A 11 -9.56 -3.18 2.02
C ASP A 11 -8.30 -2.97 2.86
N LEU A 12 -7.98 -1.70 3.14
CA LEU A 12 -6.93 -1.30 4.06
C LEU A 12 -7.43 -0.14 4.93
N PRO A 13 -6.86 0.03 6.14
CA PRO A 13 -7.13 1.21 6.95
C PRO A 13 -6.92 2.48 6.14
N LEU A 14 -7.94 3.33 6.07
CA LEU A 14 -7.86 4.58 5.32
C LEU A 14 -6.76 5.47 5.92
N SER A 15 -5.89 6.00 5.06
CA SER A 15 -4.84 6.93 5.48
C SER A 15 -5.44 8.27 5.90
N SER A 16 -4.79 8.96 6.82
CA SER A 16 -5.16 10.32 7.24
C SER A 16 -5.10 11.26 6.04
N ALA A 17 -6.20 11.92 5.71
CA ALA A 17 -6.26 12.83 4.56
C ALA A 17 -5.35 14.06 4.75
N GLY A 18 -5.21 14.58 5.97
CA GLY A 18 -4.41 15.78 6.21
C GLY A 18 -2.92 15.52 6.38
N THR A 19 -2.53 14.38 6.96
CA THR A 19 -1.13 14.09 7.32
C THR A 19 -0.92 12.58 7.39
N PRO A 20 -0.89 11.87 6.26
CA PRO A 20 -0.74 10.41 6.25
C PRO A 20 0.67 9.96 6.67
N LEU A 21 1.68 10.80 6.45
CA LEU A 21 3.10 10.55 6.78
C LEU A 21 3.55 9.12 6.45
N PRO A 22 3.47 8.69 5.17
CA PRO A 22 3.99 7.39 4.77
C PRO A 22 5.51 7.31 5.04
N HIS A 23 5.94 6.26 5.71
CA HIS A 23 7.34 5.93 5.96
C HIS A 23 7.62 4.52 5.49
N VAL A 24 8.75 4.34 4.82
CA VAL A 24 9.13 3.06 4.23
C VAL A 24 10.45 2.59 4.83
N PHE A 25 10.49 1.31 5.17
CA PHE A 25 11.73 0.56 5.36
C PHE A 25 11.79 -0.53 4.28
N ALA A 26 12.93 -0.66 3.60
CA ALA A 26 13.16 -1.73 2.66
C ALA A 26 14.61 -2.23 2.76
N ASP A 27 14.79 -3.55 2.75
CA ASP A 27 16.07 -4.23 2.54
C ASP A 27 15.93 -5.23 1.37
N GLU A 28 16.89 -6.14 1.16
CA GLU A 28 16.79 -7.10 0.06
C GLU A 28 15.63 -8.10 0.19
N GLY A 29 15.09 -8.30 1.40
CA GLY A 29 14.04 -9.28 1.67
C GLY A 29 12.68 -8.66 1.92
N LYS A 30 12.60 -7.66 2.80
CA LYS A 30 11.32 -7.16 3.33
C LYS A 30 11.07 -5.69 3.00
N LEU A 31 9.80 -5.40 2.75
CA LEU A 31 9.26 -4.06 2.60
C LEU A 31 8.25 -3.82 3.73
N LEU A 32 8.46 -2.75 4.49
CA LEU A 32 7.51 -2.27 5.48
C LEU A 32 7.06 -0.87 5.12
N VAL A 33 5.75 -0.64 5.19
CA VAL A 33 5.14 0.67 4.94
C VAL A 33 4.30 1.05 6.16
N ALA A 34 4.69 2.13 6.83
CA ALA A 34 3.95 2.70 7.95
C ALA A 34 3.22 3.98 7.51
N TYR A 35 1.99 4.18 7.96
CA TYR A 35 1.26 5.44 7.76
C TYR A 35 0.24 5.68 8.87
N LEU A 36 -0.16 6.94 9.05
CA LEU A 36 -1.21 7.32 9.98
C LEU A 36 -2.59 7.00 9.43
N ILE A 37 -3.40 6.35 10.25
CA ILE A 37 -4.78 6.00 9.94
C ILE A 37 -5.68 7.21 10.19
N ASN A 38 -6.65 7.43 9.33
CA ASN A 38 -7.69 8.42 9.55
C ASN A 38 -8.57 7.99 10.74
N ARG A 39 -8.33 8.61 11.89
CA ARG A 39 -9.27 8.58 13.02
C ARG A 39 -9.85 9.97 13.23
N PRO A 40 -11.13 10.18 12.89
CA PRO A 40 -11.80 11.44 13.21
C PRO A 40 -11.80 11.63 14.73
N ASP A 41 -11.20 12.73 15.21
CA ASP A 41 -11.32 13.15 16.60
C ASP A 41 -12.67 13.89 16.74
N PRO A 42 -13.69 13.32 17.42
CA PRO A 42 -15.01 13.93 17.52
C PRO A 42 -14.99 15.27 18.26
N SER A 43 -13.93 15.55 19.02
CA SER A 43 -13.74 16.80 19.75
C SER A 43 -13.02 17.88 18.95
N PHE A 44 -12.57 17.56 17.72
CA PHE A 44 -11.85 18.50 16.88
C PHE A 44 -12.79 19.53 16.24
N ASP A 45 -12.57 20.80 16.57
CA ASP A 45 -13.41 21.93 16.14
C ASP A 45 -13.04 22.48 14.74
N GLY A 46 -12.05 21.87 14.07
CA GLY A 46 -11.59 22.26 12.74
C GLY A 46 -10.72 23.52 12.69
N LYS A 47 -10.45 24.18 13.83
CA LYS A 47 -9.83 25.52 13.84
C LYS A 47 -8.33 25.51 14.11
N ASN A 48 -7.80 24.47 14.74
CA ASN A 48 -6.39 24.39 15.13
C ASN A 48 -5.76 23.08 14.68
N PRO A 49 -5.25 22.98 13.44
CA PRO A 49 -4.62 21.75 12.97
C PRO A 49 -3.49 21.34 13.93
N ARG A 50 -3.56 20.11 14.45
CA ARG A 50 -2.47 19.54 15.25
C ARG A 50 -1.33 19.18 14.31
N SER A 51 -0.17 19.79 14.52
CA SER A 51 1.05 19.38 13.81
C SER A 51 1.46 17.99 14.31
N VAL A 52 1.52 17.02 13.41
CA VAL A 52 1.93 15.65 13.69
C VAL A 52 3.22 15.38 12.93
N SER A 53 4.18 14.75 13.61
CA SER A 53 5.44 14.29 13.02
C SER A 53 5.59 12.78 13.22
N ALA A 54 6.60 12.18 12.59
CA ALA A 54 6.91 10.77 12.74
C ALA A 54 7.22 10.33 14.19
N ALA A 55 7.58 11.28 15.07
CA ALA A 55 7.87 11.06 16.47
C ALA A 55 6.68 11.41 17.41
N THR A 56 5.57 11.91 16.87
CA THR A 56 4.38 12.24 17.65
C THR A 56 3.69 10.94 18.10
N SER A 57 3.60 10.74 19.41
CA SER A 57 2.96 9.56 20.02
C SER A 57 1.42 9.64 19.99
N ASN A 58 0.78 8.58 20.50
CA ASN A 58 -0.69 8.45 20.59
C ASN A 58 -1.39 8.58 19.24
N GLN A 59 -0.72 8.15 18.17
CA GLN A 59 -1.29 8.04 16.84
C GLN A 59 -1.61 6.59 16.54
N SER A 60 -2.57 6.39 15.66
CA SER A 60 -2.92 5.07 15.17
C SER A 60 -2.18 4.81 13.87
N VAL A 61 -1.29 3.83 13.89
CA VAL A 61 -0.34 3.54 12.82
C VAL A 61 -0.71 2.20 12.19
N ALA A 62 -0.88 2.19 10.86
CA ALA A 62 -0.93 0.96 10.09
C ALA A 62 0.49 0.60 9.66
N ILE A 63 0.89 -0.66 9.83
CA ILE A 63 2.11 -1.21 9.25
C ILE A 63 1.74 -2.31 8.26
N LEU A 64 2.12 -2.10 7.01
CA LEU A 64 2.12 -3.14 5.99
C LEU A 64 3.48 -3.85 5.98
N THR A 65 3.47 -5.16 5.82
CA THR A 65 4.69 -5.96 5.72
C THR A 65 4.57 -6.95 4.57
N ALA A 66 5.45 -6.81 3.58
CA ALA A 66 5.67 -7.76 2.50
C ALA A 66 7.06 -8.39 2.66
N ASP A 67 7.10 -9.69 2.83
CA ASP A 67 8.32 -10.49 3.05
C ASP A 67 8.11 -11.88 2.42
N PRO A 68 8.67 -12.18 1.23
CA PRO A 68 9.51 -11.30 0.42
C PRO A 68 8.70 -10.27 -0.41
N TYR A 69 9.36 -9.21 -0.86
CA TYR A 69 8.89 -8.36 -1.96
C TYR A 69 9.86 -8.43 -3.16
N LEU A 70 9.39 -8.07 -4.35
CA LEU A 70 10.17 -8.10 -5.59
C LEU A 70 10.69 -6.72 -6.01
N ALA A 71 9.82 -5.71 -5.96
CA ALA A 71 10.14 -4.35 -6.35
C ALA A 71 9.20 -3.35 -5.66
N PHE A 72 9.65 -2.12 -5.46
CA PHE A 72 8.79 -1.02 -5.03
C PHE A 72 9.21 0.32 -5.65
N GLN A 73 8.26 1.25 -5.73
CA GLN A 73 8.44 2.64 -6.12
C GLN A 73 7.67 3.52 -5.14
N PHE A 74 8.27 4.63 -4.71
CA PHE A 74 7.66 5.54 -3.76
C PHE A 74 8.03 6.98 -4.11
N GLY A 75 7.03 7.84 -4.28
CA GLY A 75 7.24 9.23 -4.69
C GLY A 75 6.02 9.80 -5.42
N PRO A 76 6.21 10.67 -6.41
CA PRO A 76 5.11 11.23 -7.20
C PRO A 76 4.28 10.15 -7.92
N PRO A 77 3.01 10.43 -8.26
CA PRO A 77 2.30 11.69 -8.05
C PRO A 77 1.71 11.84 -6.64
N ASN A 78 1.44 13.09 -6.27
CA ASN A 78 0.56 13.45 -5.15
C ASN A 78 -0.92 13.40 -5.60
N ASP A 79 -1.84 13.71 -4.70
CA ASP A 79 -3.28 13.69 -4.99
C ASP A 79 -3.72 14.73 -6.04
N GLU A 80 -3.11 15.91 -6.06
CA GLU A 80 -3.35 16.96 -7.07
C GLU A 80 -2.89 16.53 -8.48
N ALA A 81 -1.81 15.77 -8.58
CA ALA A 81 -1.25 15.28 -9.84
C ALA A 81 -1.66 13.85 -10.18
N ILE A 82 -2.57 13.23 -9.40
CA ILE A 82 -2.97 11.81 -9.58
C ILE A 82 -3.54 11.53 -10.97
N GLY A 83 -4.11 12.56 -11.62
CA GLY A 83 -4.60 12.51 -12.99
C GLY A 83 -3.53 12.16 -14.03
N GLY A 84 -2.26 12.43 -13.74
CA GLY A 84 -1.13 12.07 -14.58
C GLY A 84 -0.61 10.65 -14.39
N HIS A 85 -1.13 9.90 -13.41
CA HIS A 85 -0.70 8.52 -13.19
C HIS A 85 -1.19 7.60 -14.32
N ARG A 86 -0.35 6.66 -14.77
CA ARG A 86 -0.73 5.72 -15.86
C ARG A 86 -1.98 4.89 -15.56
N LEU A 87 -2.29 4.67 -14.27
CA LEU A 87 -3.45 3.91 -13.80
C LEU A 87 -4.70 4.78 -13.54
N HIS A 88 -4.63 6.10 -13.76
CA HIS A 88 -5.73 7.02 -13.43
C HIS A 88 -7.03 6.69 -14.20
N GLU A 89 -6.90 6.48 -15.51
CA GLU A 89 -8.01 6.11 -16.39
C GLU A 89 -8.60 4.74 -16.07
N LEU A 90 -7.85 3.89 -15.36
CA LEU A 90 -8.31 2.58 -14.89
C LEU A 90 -9.03 2.65 -13.54
N GLY A 91 -9.18 3.84 -12.97
CA GLY A 91 -9.90 4.07 -11.71
C GLY A 91 -9.02 4.38 -10.51
N LEU A 92 -7.72 4.66 -10.68
CA LEU A 92 -6.86 5.06 -9.56
C LEU A 92 -7.34 6.41 -9.01
N ARG A 93 -7.55 6.48 -7.70
CA ARG A 93 -7.98 7.70 -6.99
C ARG A 93 -7.09 7.95 -5.77
N PRO A 94 -7.00 9.20 -5.27
CA PRO A 94 -6.29 9.53 -4.04
C PRO A 94 -6.84 8.78 -2.82
N TYR A 95 -6.02 8.64 -1.78
CA TYR A 95 -6.40 8.06 -0.48
C TYR A 95 -6.97 6.64 -0.57
N GLY A 96 -6.50 5.86 -1.54
CA GLY A 96 -7.00 4.52 -1.83
C GLY A 96 -5.88 3.47 -1.86
N ALA A 97 -6.30 2.22 -1.81
CA ALA A 97 -5.43 1.06 -1.99
C ALA A 97 -6.02 0.13 -3.04
N PHE A 98 -5.17 -0.36 -3.95
CA PHE A 98 -5.61 -1.18 -5.07
C PHE A 98 -4.60 -2.28 -5.37
N GLU A 99 -5.08 -3.36 -5.95
CA GLU A 99 -4.31 -4.36 -6.69
C GLU A 99 -4.44 -4.09 -8.19
N VAL A 100 -3.31 -4.15 -8.90
CA VAL A 100 -3.24 -4.04 -10.36
C VAL A 100 -3.21 -5.45 -10.94
N LEU A 101 -4.32 -5.88 -11.53
CA LEU A 101 -4.41 -7.15 -12.21
C LEU A 101 -3.82 -7.04 -13.62
N ASN A 102 -3.23 -8.12 -14.13
CA ASN A 102 -2.51 -8.16 -15.41
C ASN A 102 -1.39 -7.11 -15.49
N SER A 103 -0.66 -6.90 -14.38
CA SER A 103 0.35 -5.86 -14.23
C SER A 103 1.40 -5.87 -15.34
N SER A 104 1.44 -4.77 -16.10
CA SER A 104 2.48 -4.49 -17.09
C SER A 104 3.86 -4.34 -16.46
N TRP A 105 3.92 -3.89 -15.20
CA TRP A 105 5.18 -3.77 -14.47
C TRP A 105 5.78 -5.14 -14.14
N ILE A 106 4.95 -6.11 -13.70
CA ILE A 106 5.39 -7.50 -13.50
C ILE A 106 5.88 -8.09 -14.83
N ALA A 107 5.12 -7.91 -15.91
CA ALA A 107 5.53 -8.38 -17.24
C ALA A 107 6.86 -7.75 -17.72
N SER A 108 7.08 -6.47 -17.41
CA SER A 108 8.34 -5.79 -17.72
C SER A 108 9.52 -6.36 -16.92
N LEU A 109 9.33 -6.67 -15.63
CA LEU A 109 10.38 -7.26 -14.79
C LEU A 109 10.71 -8.69 -15.26
N GLU A 110 9.69 -9.50 -15.56
CA GLU A 110 9.86 -10.85 -16.15
C GLU A 110 10.65 -10.77 -17.45
N ASN A 111 10.24 -9.89 -18.37
CA ASN A 111 10.90 -9.74 -19.65
C ASN A 111 12.36 -9.29 -19.51
N ALA A 112 12.66 -8.38 -18.58
CA ALA A 112 14.03 -7.96 -18.30
C ALA A 112 14.91 -9.11 -17.77
N ASN A 113 14.31 -10.08 -17.06
CA ASN A 113 15.03 -11.22 -16.48
C ASN A 113 15.40 -12.31 -17.51
N ARG A 114 14.80 -12.29 -18.72
CA ARG A 114 15.02 -13.30 -19.78
C ARG A 114 16.45 -13.43 -20.28
N VAL A 115 17.31 -12.47 -20.00
CA VAL A 115 18.75 -12.55 -20.31
C VAL A 115 19.45 -13.67 -19.52
N HIS A 116 18.84 -14.15 -18.43
CA HIS A 116 19.37 -15.26 -17.64
C HIS A 116 19.08 -16.60 -18.32
N SER A 117 20.11 -17.43 -18.50
CA SER A 117 20.01 -18.72 -19.22
C SER A 117 19.05 -19.72 -18.57
N SER A 118 18.84 -19.62 -17.26
CA SER A 118 17.87 -20.41 -16.50
C SER A 118 16.56 -19.68 -16.22
N HIS A 119 16.21 -18.68 -17.04
CA HIS A 119 14.96 -17.92 -16.88
C HIS A 119 13.75 -18.85 -16.84
N ARG A 120 12.88 -18.62 -15.86
CA ARG A 120 11.63 -19.35 -15.67
C ARG A 120 10.52 -18.32 -15.46
N PRO A 121 9.64 -18.10 -16.46
CA PRO A 121 8.58 -17.10 -16.34
C PRO A 121 7.60 -17.43 -15.21
N GLU A 122 7.51 -18.71 -14.81
CA GLU A 122 6.68 -19.16 -13.69
C GLU A 122 7.12 -18.57 -12.35
N LEU A 123 8.38 -18.11 -12.21
CA LEU A 123 8.82 -17.44 -10.99
C LEU A 123 8.13 -16.08 -10.77
N PHE A 124 7.48 -15.52 -11.80
CA PHE A 124 6.74 -14.27 -11.72
C PHE A 124 5.23 -14.48 -11.53
N SER A 125 4.72 -15.71 -11.58
CA SER A 125 3.26 -15.97 -11.64
C SER A 125 2.53 -15.66 -10.34
N ASP A 126 3.22 -15.83 -9.21
CA ASP A 126 2.61 -15.70 -7.87
C ASP A 126 2.70 -14.26 -7.34
N TYR A 127 3.47 -13.40 -8.02
CA TYR A 127 3.60 -12.00 -7.67
C TYR A 127 2.36 -11.19 -8.06
N ARG A 128 2.00 -10.29 -7.17
CA ARG A 128 0.87 -9.36 -7.29
C ARG A 128 1.39 -7.94 -7.18
N HIS A 129 0.73 -7.02 -7.85
CA HIS A 129 1.11 -5.62 -7.88
C HIS A 129 0.09 -4.79 -7.10
N PHE A 130 0.56 -4.03 -6.11
CA PHE A 130 -0.25 -3.20 -5.24
C PHE A 130 0.14 -1.72 -5.36
N VAL A 131 -0.85 -0.85 -5.23
CA VAL A 131 -0.68 0.61 -5.23
C VAL A 131 -1.44 1.25 -4.08
N LEU A 132 -0.78 2.12 -3.33
CA LEU A 132 -1.34 2.96 -2.28
C LEU A 132 -1.15 4.43 -2.66
N THR A 133 -2.21 5.21 -2.58
CA THR A 133 -2.18 6.65 -2.87
C THR A 133 -2.35 7.44 -1.57
N PHE A 134 -1.41 8.35 -1.30
CA PHE A 134 -1.41 9.26 -0.16
C PHE A 134 -1.58 10.71 -0.64
N HIS A 135 -1.56 11.65 0.30
CA HIS A 135 -1.62 13.09 -0.01
C HIS A 135 -0.47 13.50 -0.94
N ASP A 136 0.79 13.34 -0.51
CA ASP A 136 1.96 13.85 -1.24
C ASP A 136 2.64 12.83 -2.17
N SER A 137 2.22 11.56 -2.12
CA SER A 137 2.94 10.48 -2.79
C SER A 137 2.05 9.28 -3.11
N THR A 138 2.53 8.50 -4.07
CA THR A 138 2.01 7.18 -4.43
C THR A 138 3.12 6.15 -4.16
N LEU A 139 2.72 5.00 -3.61
CA LEU A 139 3.59 3.87 -3.37
C LEU A 139 3.06 2.69 -4.18
N GLU A 140 3.89 2.15 -5.07
CA GLU A 140 3.61 0.90 -5.79
C GLU A 140 4.60 -0.18 -5.34
N PHE A 141 4.15 -1.43 -5.16
CA PHE A 141 5.04 -2.54 -4.84
C PHE A 141 4.54 -3.87 -5.40
N ILE A 142 5.47 -4.79 -5.60
CA ILE A 142 5.20 -6.14 -6.10
C ILE A 142 5.63 -7.14 -5.03
N ALA A 143 4.70 -8.02 -4.63
CA ALA A 143 4.92 -9.08 -3.65
C ALA A 143 3.90 -10.20 -3.88
N GLU A 144 4.18 -11.43 -3.42
CA GLU A 144 3.20 -12.53 -3.47
C GLU A 144 1.99 -12.21 -2.57
N SER A 145 2.26 -11.61 -1.42
CA SER A 145 1.25 -11.10 -0.49
C SER A 145 1.88 -10.09 0.46
N PHE A 146 1.04 -9.43 1.26
CA PHE A 146 1.46 -8.61 2.38
C PHE A 146 0.45 -8.75 3.51
N SER A 147 0.88 -8.45 4.73
CA SER A 147 0.04 -8.36 5.92
C SER A 147 -0.13 -6.91 6.36
N CYS A 148 -1.20 -6.61 7.10
CA CYS A 148 -1.44 -5.31 7.72
C CYS A 148 -1.64 -5.49 9.23
N SER A 149 -0.93 -4.71 10.03
CA SER A 149 -1.07 -4.68 11.49
C SER A 149 -1.35 -3.25 11.96
N LEU A 150 -2.11 -3.14 13.05
CA LEU A 150 -2.53 -1.87 13.65
C LEU A 150 -1.80 -1.68 14.97
N HIS A 151 -1.28 -0.48 15.17
CA HIS A 151 -0.50 -0.11 16.34
C HIS A 151 -0.94 1.26 16.87
N GLU A 152 -0.67 1.50 18.15
CA GLU A 152 -0.77 2.83 18.75
C GLU A 152 0.64 3.30 19.13
N GLY A 153 0.99 4.53 18.77
CA GLY A 153 2.32 5.06 19.04
C GLY A 153 2.71 6.18 18.10
N ALA A 154 4.01 6.28 17.86
CA ALA A 154 4.61 7.17 16.87
C ALA A 154 5.12 6.33 15.70
N ILE A 155 5.02 6.82 14.47
CA ILE A 155 5.38 6.06 13.26
C ILE A 155 6.80 5.50 13.36
N LEU A 156 7.79 6.33 13.68
CA LEU A 156 9.18 5.93 13.54
C LEU A 156 9.58 4.81 14.52
N PRO A 157 9.31 4.91 15.85
CA PRO A 157 9.55 3.80 16.77
C PRO A 157 8.78 2.52 16.39
N THR A 158 7.50 2.66 16.03
CA THR A 158 6.63 1.52 15.69
C THR A 158 7.09 0.81 14.43
N LEU A 159 7.54 1.55 13.40
CA LEU A 159 8.14 0.98 12.20
C LEU A 159 9.44 0.24 12.53
N MET A 160 10.34 0.86 13.31
CA MET A 160 11.62 0.24 13.67
C MET A 160 11.45 -1.00 14.55
N GLU A 161 10.45 -1.01 15.43
CA GLU A 161 10.07 -2.20 16.18
C GLU A 161 9.61 -3.32 15.23
N ALA A 162 8.70 -3.01 14.29
CA ALA A 162 8.20 -3.98 13.32
C ALA A 162 9.29 -4.53 12.39
N VAL A 163 10.33 -3.74 12.06
CA VAL A 163 11.50 -4.23 11.31
C VAL A 163 12.18 -5.39 12.05
N GLY A 164 12.20 -5.39 13.39
CA GLY A 164 12.77 -6.47 14.20
C GLY A 164 11.92 -7.74 14.28
N TYR A 165 10.64 -7.68 13.92
CA TYR A 165 9.71 -8.81 13.98
C TYR A 165 9.56 -9.49 12.62
N ARG A 166 9.55 -10.83 12.62
CA ARG A 166 8.96 -11.60 11.52
C ARG A 166 7.47 -11.75 11.78
N ALA A 167 6.65 -10.96 11.10
CA ALA A 167 5.20 -11.12 11.18
C ALA A 167 4.77 -12.42 10.47
N PRO A 168 3.80 -13.18 11.03
CA PRO A 168 3.15 -14.24 10.28
C PRO A 168 2.42 -13.66 9.06
N VAL A 169 2.57 -14.29 7.89
CA VAL A 169 1.94 -13.86 6.63
C VAL A 169 0.41 -14.01 6.74
N HIS A 170 -0.31 -12.90 6.67
CA HIS A 170 -1.77 -12.87 6.61
C HIS A 170 -2.23 -12.28 5.28
N HIS A 171 -2.94 -13.07 4.47
CA HIS A 171 -3.47 -12.60 3.19
C HIS A 171 -4.57 -11.55 3.38
N VAL A 172 -4.32 -10.32 2.92
CA VAL A 172 -5.39 -9.33 2.70
C VAL A 172 -6.31 -9.85 1.60
N LYS A 173 -7.56 -10.13 1.95
CA LYS A 173 -8.57 -10.61 1.01
C LYS A 173 -9.12 -9.43 0.19
N PRO A 174 -9.31 -9.58 -1.13
CA PRO A 174 -10.03 -8.57 -1.91
C PRO A 174 -11.46 -8.43 -1.38
N VAL A 175 -12.00 -7.21 -1.39
CA VAL A 175 -13.38 -6.93 -0.97
C VAL A 175 -14.35 -7.73 -1.83
N ARG A 176 -15.15 -8.60 -1.19
CA ARG A 176 -16.25 -9.28 -1.88
C ARG A 176 -17.42 -8.30 -2.01
N PHE A 177 -17.91 -8.12 -3.23
CA PHE A 177 -19.02 -7.22 -3.60
C PHE A 177 -20.40 -7.53 -2.95
N ILE A 178 -20.51 -8.47 -2.00
CA ILE A 178 -21.81 -8.96 -1.49
C ILE A 178 -22.17 -8.42 -0.08
N ASP A 179 -21.26 -7.79 0.66
CA ASP A 179 -21.54 -7.42 2.06
C ASP A 179 -22.30 -6.09 2.26
N ARG A 180 -22.97 -5.56 1.23
CA ARG A 180 -23.88 -4.41 1.36
C ARG A 180 -25.37 -4.73 1.45
N LEU A 181 -25.80 -5.99 1.47
CA LEU A 181 -27.23 -6.33 1.49
C LEU A 181 -27.82 -6.88 2.81
N TRP A 182 -27.05 -7.02 3.89
CA TRP A 182 -27.56 -7.59 5.16
C TRP A 182 -27.36 -6.73 6.40
N ARG A 183 -27.46 -5.40 6.25
CA ARG A 183 -27.75 -4.49 7.38
C ARG A 183 -29.08 -3.76 7.16
N ARG A 184 -30.17 -4.54 7.13
CA ARG A 184 -31.54 -4.10 7.39
C ARG A 184 -32.42 -5.34 7.43
N ILE A 185 -32.51 -5.97 8.61
CA ILE A 185 -33.71 -6.53 9.25
C ILE A 185 -33.45 -6.38 10.74
#